data_AF-A0A2W6ZC50-F1
#
_entry.id   AF-A0A2W6ZC50-F1
#
_cell.length_a   1.000
_cell.length_b   1.000
_cell.length_c   1.000
_cell.angle_alpha   90.00
_cell.angle_beta   90.00
_cell.angle_gamma   90.00
#
_symmetry.space_group_name_H-M   'P 1'
#
loop_
_entity.id
_entity.type
_entity.pdbx_description
1 polymer ?
#
loop_
_entity_poly.entity_id
_entity_poly.type
_entity_poly.pdbx_seq_one_letter_code
_entity_poly.pdbx_strand_id
1 'polypeptide(L)'
;MRRVRRLHWLGLGLLGLQLPGLDTALPLSWGAIALVVLGALKLREARRAAELRRMSLLLLVATGVMAALLPGLGPSLLQVLTTLVALAALLAQELGDGLLPRQLLGRSFRLLAAALPLVLVLFLLLPRLGPVFSVPLNQAARTGLSDRIEPGSIASLVAIDAPAVRIGFEAGQPPAEPERYWRVLVLNRFDGRRWERDAPDPPF
;
A
#
# COMPACT_ATOMS: atom_id res chain seq x y z
N MET A 1 15.54 30.41 11.95
CA MET A 1 15.08 29.36 12.92
C MET A 1 13.55 29.18 13.07
N ARG A 2 12.77 30.20 13.46
CA ARG A 2 11.29 30.04 13.66
C ARG A 2 10.55 29.58 12.40
N ARG A 3 10.98 30.03 11.21
CA ARG A 3 10.41 29.65 9.90
C ARG A 3 10.64 28.17 9.58
N VAL A 4 11.86 27.68 9.76
CA VAL A 4 12.23 26.27 9.58
C VAL A 4 11.36 25.38 10.45
N ARG A 5 11.15 25.74 11.72
CA ARG A 5 10.29 24.97 12.62
C ARG A 5 8.83 24.94 12.17
N ARG A 6 8.29 26.01 11.57
CA ARG A 6 6.94 26.01 10.98
C ARG A 6 6.82 25.03 9.81
N LEU A 7 7.83 24.95 8.94
CA LEU A 7 7.85 23.98 7.84
C LEU A 7 7.83 22.54 8.34
N HIS A 8 8.57 22.23 9.42
CA HIS A 8 8.53 20.91 10.02
C HIS A 8 7.16 20.57 10.62
N TRP A 9 6.52 21.52 11.31
CA TRP A 9 5.16 21.33 11.82
C TRP A 9 4.14 21.11 10.69
N LEU A 10 4.28 21.84 9.57
CA LEU A 10 3.44 21.63 8.39
C LEU A 10 3.65 20.23 7.78
N GLY A 11 4.90 19.81 7.59
CA GLY A 11 5.20 18.46 7.07
C GLY A 11 4.67 17.36 7.98
N LEU A 12 4.79 17.54 9.29
CA LEU A 12 4.27 16.59 10.28
C LEU A 12 2.74 16.56 10.31
N GLY A 13 2.09 17.72 10.16
CA GLY A 13 0.63 17.79 10.01
C GLY A 13 0.14 17.07 8.76
N LEU A 14 0.85 17.19 7.63
CA LEU A 14 0.53 16.46 6.40
C LEU A 14 0.70 14.95 6.55
N LEU A 15 1.70 14.47 7.31
CA LEU A 15 1.82 13.05 7.66
C LEU A 15 0.69 12.61 8.60
N GLY A 16 0.35 13.44 9.58
CA GLY A 16 -0.76 13.19 10.51
C GLY A 16 -2.10 13.00 9.79
N LEU A 17 -2.34 13.78 8.73
CA LEU A 17 -3.55 13.68 7.91
C LEU A 17 -3.67 12.33 7.17
N GLN A 18 -2.56 11.65 6.93
CA GLN A 18 -2.53 10.36 6.22
C GLN A 18 -2.75 9.16 7.16
N LEU A 19 -2.61 9.35 8.48
CA LEU A 19 -2.74 8.26 9.47
C LEU A 19 -4.08 7.52 9.42
N PRO A 20 -5.25 8.17 9.21
CA PRO A 20 -6.53 7.48 9.14
C PRO A 20 -6.66 6.50 7.97
N GLY A 21 -5.82 6.64 6.93
CA GLY A 21 -5.81 5.73 5.79
C GLY A 21 -5.11 4.40 6.05
N LEU A 22 -4.38 4.26 7.16
CA LEU A 22 -3.56 3.09 7.44
C LEU A 22 -4.40 1.89 7.87
N ASP A 23 -4.08 0.72 7.31
CA ASP A 23 -4.60 -0.55 7.80
C ASP A 23 -3.89 -0.94 9.10
N THR A 24 -4.62 -0.95 10.21
CA THR A 24 -4.10 -1.27 11.55
C THR A 24 -3.83 -2.76 11.76
N ALA A 25 -4.26 -3.62 10.82
CA ALA A 25 -3.91 -5.04 10.82
C ALA A 25 -2.42 -5.27 10.49
N LEU A 26 -1.78 -4.34 9.79
CA LEU A 26 -0.37 -4.42 9.45
C LEU A 26 0.50 -3.92 10.62
N PRO A 27 1.47 -4.71 11.13
CA PRO A 27 2.36 -4.28 12.22
C PRO A 27 3.21 -3.06 11.82
N LEU A 28 3.52 -2.92 10.53
CA LEU A 28 4.27 -1.79 10.00
C LEU A 28 3.51 -0.45 10.13
N SER A 29 2.17 -0.47 10.11
CA SER A 29 1.34 0.73 10.30
C SER A 29 1.51 1.32 11.70
N TRP A 30 1.65 0.47 12.72
CA TRP A 30 1.96 0.91 14.08
C TRP A 30 3.35 1.54 14.18
N GLY A 31 4.33 0.98 13.46
CA GLY A 31 5.65 1.58 13.29
C GLY A 31 5.60 2.97 12.63
N ALA A 32 4.77 3.14 11.59
CA ALA A 32 4.58 4.42 10.92
C ALA A 32 3.92 5.47 11.84
N ILE A 33 2.88 5.09 12.59
CA ILE A 33 2.24 5.96 13.59
C ILE A 33 3.25 6.36 14.66
N ALA A 34 4.02 5.40 15.19
CA ALA A 34 5.06 5.67 16.19
C ALA A 34 6.13 6.62 15.64
N LEU A 35 6.56 6.47 14.38
CA LEU A 35 7.51 7.39 13.72
C LEU A 35 6.97 8.82 13.67
N VAL A 36 5.69 9.01 13.32
CA VAL A 36 5.07 10.35 13.27
C VAL A 36 4.96 10.97 14.67
N VAL A 37 4.50 10.19 15.67
CA VAL A 37 4.37 10.66 17.06
C VAL A 37 5.72 10.98 17.68
N LEU A 38 6.69 10.06 17.57
CA LEU A 38 8.05 10.29 18.07
C LEU A 38 8.73 11.44 17.33
N GLY A 39 8.48 11.59 16.03
CA GLY A 39 8.90 12.76 15.26
C GLY A 39 8.34 14.07 15.84
N ALA A 40 7.06 14.09 16.23
CA ALA A 40 6.43 15.28 16.83
C ALA A 40 7.06 15.65 18.16
N LEU A 41 7.29 14.65 19.02
CA LEU A 41 7.98 14.82 20.29
C LEU A 41 9.43 15.31 20.07
N LYS A 42 10.14 14.71 19.11
CA LYS A 42 11.51 15.09 18.79
C LYS A 42 11.62 16.51 18.25
N LEU A 43 10.66 16.94 17.43
CA LEU A 43 10.58 18.31 16.93
C LEU A 43 10.33 19.33 18.04
N ARG A 44 9.58 18.95 19.09
CA ARG A 44 9.32 19.81 20.25
C ARG A 44 10.58 20.02 21.10
N GLU A 45 11.41 18.98 21.21
CA GLU A 45 12.67 19.02 21.95
C GLU A 45 13.83 19.61 21.14
N ALA A 46 13.77 19.56 19.81
CA ALA A 46 14.84 20.03 18.93
C ALA A 46 15.14 21.53 19.13
N ARG A 47 16.34 21.83 19.65
CA ARG A 47 16.83 23.21 19.85
C ARG A 47 18.05 23.52 19.00
N ARG A 48 18.78 22.49 18.54
CA ARG A 48 20.00 22.65 17.74
C ARG A 48 19.71 22.57 16.24
N ALA A 49 20.47 23.30 15.42
CA ALA A 49 20.34 23.23 13.96
C ALA A 49 20.56 21.81 13.41
N ALA A 50 21.52 21.07 13.96
CA ALA A 50 21.77 19.68 13.59
C ALA A 50 20.58 18.74 13.88
N GLU A 51 19.80 19.01 14.93
CA GLU A 51 18.60 18.22 15.26
C GLU A 51 17.46 18.49 14.29
N LEU A 52 17.30 19.75 13.86
CA LEU A 52 16.34 20.11 12.82
C LEU A 52 16.71 19.49 11.47
N ARG A 53 18.01 19.31 11.18
CA ARG A 53 18.44 18.59 9.96
C ARG A 53 18.05 17.12 10.00
N ARG A 54 18.31 16.46 11.13
CA ARG A 54 17.87 15.07 11.36
C ARG A 54 16.35 14.95 11.25
N MET A 55 15.60 15.96 11.70
CA MET A 55 14.15 15.98 11.59
C MET A 55 13.66 16.08 10.13
N SER A 56 14.31 16.88 9.28
CA SER A 56 13.99 16.92 7.85
C SER A 56 14.22 15.55 7.17
N LEU A 57 15.31 14.88 7.51
CA LEU A 57 15.59 13.52 7.03
C LEU A 57 14.56 12.51 7.55
N LEU A 58 14.16 12.61 8.81
CA LEU A 58 13.12 11.77 9.40
C LEU A 58 11.78 11.95 8.68
N LEU A 59 11.39 13.18 8.32
CA LEU A 59 10.19 13.44 7.54
C LEU A 59 10.24 12.80 6.14
N LEU A 60 11.39 12.83 5.47
CA LEU A 60 11.60 12.16 4.18
C LEU A 60 11.43 10.64 4.31
N VAL A 61 12.06 10.03 5.33
CA VAL A 61 11.93 8.59 5.61
C VAL A 61 10.48 8.24 5.94
N ALA A 62 9.82 8.99 6.82
CA ALA A 62 8.43 8.76 7.19
C ALA A 62 7.49 8.88 5.98
N THR A 63 7.73 9.83 5.07
CA THR A 63 6.95 9.97 3.83
C THR A 63 7.13 8.75 2.92
N GLY A 64 8.35 8.21 2.81
CA GLY A 64 8.61 6.98 2.06
C GLY A 64 7.90 5.75 2.66
N VAL A 65 7.89 5.63 3.99
CA VAL A 65 7.13 4.57 4.70
C VAL A 65 5.63 4.71 4.43
N MET A 66 5.07 5.92 4.52
CA MET A 66 3.66 6.17 4.22
C MET A 66 3.33 5.90 2.74
N ALA A 67 4.25 6.19 1.82
CA ALA A 67 4.10 5.89 0.39
C ALA A 67 4.03 4.39 0.11
N ALA A 68 4.81 3.59 0.84
CA ALA A 68 4.76 2.13 0.72
C ALA A 68 3.46 1.54 1.31
N LEU A 69 2.93 2.13 2.39
CA LEU A 69 1.73 1.66 3.09
C LEU A 69 0.42 2.12 2.45
N LEU A 70 0.39 3.28 1.79
CA LEU A 70 -0.80 3.89 1.22
C LEU A 70 -0.66 4.09 -0.29
N PRO A 71 -0.75 3.01 -1.09
CA PRO A 71 -0.81 3.13 -2.53
C PRO A 71 -2.15 3.74 -2.95
N GLY A 72 -2.12 4.83 -3.73
CA GLY A 72 -3.32 5.46 -4.26
C GLY A 72 -3.08 6.90 -4.71
N LEU A 73 -3.90 7.40 -5.63
CA LEU A 73 -3.73 8.75 -6.20
C LEU A 73 -3.81 9.84 -5.12
N GLY A 74 -4.85 9.79 -4.26
CA GLY A 74 -5.06 10.76 -3.18
C GLY A 74 -3.89 10.83 -2.18
N PRO A 75 -3.50 9.71 -1.53
CA PRO A 75 -2.34 9.67 -0.66
C PRO A 75 -1.03 10.08 -1.36
N SER A 76 -0.83 9.67 -2.62
CA SER A 76 0.37 10.03 -3.39
C SER A 76 0.51 11.56 -3.57
N LEU A 77 -0.58 12.27 -3.83
CA LEU A 77 -0.58 13.74 -3.91
C LEU A 77 -0.12 14.37 -2.58
N LEU A 78 -0.61 13.86 -1.46
CA LEU A 78 -0.18 14.31 -0.12
C LEU A 78 1.28 13.97 0.18
N GLN A 79 1.78 12.84 -0.30
CA GLN A 79 3.19 12.44 -0.14
C GLN A 79 4.12 13.34 -0.95
N VAL A 80 3.75 13.71 -2.18
CA VAL A 80 4.49 14.69 -2.98
C VAL A 80 4.53 16.04 -2.26
N LEU A 81 3.40 16.50 -1.73
CA LEU A 81 3.35 17.75 -0.98
C LEU A 81 4.21 17.71 0.29
N THR A 82 4.12 16.61 1.05
CA THR A 82 4.95 16.39 2.25
C THR A 82 6.44 16.39 1.90
N THR A 83 6.82 15.74 0.80
CA THR A 83 8.21 15.68 0.31
C THR A 83 8.72 17.06 -0.08
N LEU A 84 7.91 17.87 -0.78
CA LEU A 84 8.24 19.25 -1.13
C LEU A 84 8.50 20.11 0.12
N VAL A 85 7.66 19.96 1.14
CA VAL A 85 7.81 20.69 2.42
C VAL A 85 9.05 20.22 3.17
N ALA A 86 9.33 18.91 3.22
CA ALA A 86 10.51 18.35 3.86
C ALA A 86 11.82 18.80 3.17
N LEU A 87 11.85 18.79 1.83
CA LEU A 87 12.98 19.31 1.04
C LEU A 87 13.15 20.82 1.25
N ALA A 88 12.07 21.59 1.29
CA ALA A 88 12.15 23.03 1.55
C ALA A 88 12.68 23.32 2.95
N ALA A 89 12.31 22.51 3.95
CA ALA A 89 12.82 22.61 5.31
C ALA A 89 14.32 22.28 5.41
N LEU A 90 14.78 21.28 4.65
CA LEU A 90 16.21 20.92 4.55
C LEU A 90 17.01 22.03 3.86
N LEU A 91 16.54 22.50 2.70
CA LEU A 91 17.18 23.58 1.95
C LEU A 91 17.26 24.87 2.74
N ALA A 92 16.24 25.20 3.53
CA ALA A 92 16.26 26.37 4.41
C ALA A 92 17.35 26.32 5.48
N GLN A 93 17.82 25.13 5.85
CA GLN A 93 18.91 24.96 6.82
C GLN A 93 20.28 25.04 6.15
N GLU A 94 20.43 24.43 4.97
CA GLU A 94 21.70 24.41 4.23
C GLU A 94 22.02 25.77 3.59
N LEU A 95 21.01 26.49 3.12
CA LEU A 95 21.18 27.77 2.41
C LEU A 95 21.01 29.01 3.30
N GLY A 96 20.60 28.83 4.57
CA GLY A 96 20.32 29.91 5.51
C GLY A 96 19.01 30.67 5.27
N ASP A 97 18.72 31.66 6.13
CA ASP A 97 17.45 32.42 6.17
C ASP A 97 17.28 33.45 5.02
N GLY A 98 18.15 33.44 3.99
CA GLY A 98 18.18 34.44 2.91
C GLY A 98 17.17 34.24 1.77
N LEU A 99 16.49 33.08 1.70
CA LEU A 99 15.57 32.74 0.61
C LEU A 99 14.10 32.83 1.03
N LEU A 100 13.25 33.27 0.10
CA LEU A 100 11.80 33.26 0.31
C LEU A 100 11.25 31.82 0.27
N PRO A 101 10.18 31.50 1.02
CA PRO A 101 9.56 30.16 0.99
C PRO A 101 9.17 29.68 -0.41
N ARG A 102 8.71 30.59 -1.28
CA ARG A 102 8.40 30.28 -2.69
C ARG A 102 9.62 29.83 -3.48
N GLN A 103 10.78 30.45 -3.25
CA GLN A 103 12.03 30.09 -3.91
C GLN A 103 12.53 28.73 -3.42
N LEU A 104 12.40 28.45 -2.12
CA LEU A 104 12.72 27.14 -1.55
C LEU A 104 11.85 26.04 -2.16
N LEU A 105 10.52 26.24 -2.23
CA LEU A 105 9.61 25.29 -2.90
C LEU A 105 9.97 25.09 -4.38
N GLY A 106 10.27 26.18 -5.10
CA GLY A 106 10.69 26.09 -6.50
C GLY A 106 11.98 25.29 -6.68
N ARG A 107 12.94 25.43 -5.77
CA ARG A 107 14.17 24.61 -5.77
C ARG A 107 13.89 23.15 -5.41
N SER A 108 13.07 22.89 -4.40
CA SER A 108 12.62 21.53 -4.05
C SER A 108 11.95 20.82 -5.23
N PHE A 109 11.10 21.54 -5.96
CA PHE A 109 10.45 21.00 -7.16
C PHE A 109 11.47 20.66 -8.26
N ARG A 110 12.45 21.52 -8.51
CA ARG A 110 13.53 21.22 -9.47
C ARG A 110 14.35 20.00 -9.08
N LEU A 111 14.63 19.82 -7.79
CA LEU A 111 15.32 18.61 -7.29
C LEU A 111 14.49 17.35 -7.52
N LEU A 112 13.19 17.40 -7.24
CA LEU A 112 12.28 16.28 -7.55
C LEU A 112 12.21 16.00 -9.05
N ALA A 113 12.10 17.04 -9.88
CA ALA A 113 12.09 16.89 -11.34
C ALA A 113 13.42 16.32 -11.87
N ALA A 114 14.55 16.71 -11.30
CA ALA A 114 15.86 16.18 -11.65
C ALA A 114 16.03 14.71 -11.25
N ALA A 115 15.27 14.22 -10.27
CA ALA A 115 15.24 12.81 -9.89
C ALA A 115 14.35 11.95 -10.82
N LEU A 116 13.48 12.57 -11.63
CA LEU A 116 12.54 11.87 -12.50
C LEU A 116 13.21 10.93 -13.53
N PRO A 117 14.30 11.33 -14.21
CA PRO A 117 15.00 10.43 -15.14
C PRO A 117 15.54 9.18 -14.43
N LEU A 118 16.10 9.35 -13.23
CA LEU A 118 16.59 8.24 -12.43
C LEU A 118 15.44 7.30 -12.03
N VAL A 119 14.31 7.86 -11.61
CA VAL A 119 13.11 7.08 -11.28
C VAL A 119 12.58 6.32 -12.50
N LEU A 120 12.57 6.93 -13.69
CA LEU A 120 12.15 6.26 -14.94
C LEU A 120 13.08 5.10 -15.30
N VAL A 121 14.40 5.29 -15.18
CA VAL A 121 15.38 4.24 -15.40
C VAL A 121 15.17 3.09 -14.41
N LEU A 122 15.03 3.40 -13.12
CA LEU A 122 14.74 2.39 -12.08
C LEU A 122 13.41 1.68 -12.34
N PHE A 123 12.38 2.40 -12.77
CA PHE A 123 11.06 1.84 -13.06
C PHE A 123 11.05 0.90 -14.28
N LEU A 124 11.87 1.20 -15.30
CA LEU A 124 12.00 0.37 -16.50
C LEU A 124 12.91 -0.85 -16.28
N LEU A 125 13.98 -0.69 -15.50
CA LEU A 125 14.98 -1.75 -15.27
C LEU A 125 14.64 -2.67 -14.10
N LEU A 126 14.00 -2.16 -13.04
CA LEU A 126 13.64 -3.00 -11.89
C LEU A 126 12.35 -3.76 -12.20
N PRO A 127 12.37 -5.11 -12.19
CA PRO A 127 11.13 -5.87 -12.17
C PRO A 127 10.34 -5.44 -10.94
N ARG A 128 9.01 -5.30 -11.08
CA ARG A 128 8.13 -4.98 -9.97
C ARG A 128 8.08 -6.20 -9.05
N LEU A 129 9.11 -6.35 -8.21
CA LEU A 129 9.20 -7.42 -7.25
C LEU A 129 8.04 -7.21 -6.27
N GLY A 130 7.17 -8.22 -6.17
CA GLY A 130 6.19 -8.28 -5.10
C GLY A 130 6.90 -8.24 -3.74
N PRO A 131 6.17 -8.00 -2.64
CA PRO A 131 6.76 -7.94 -1.31
C PRO A 131 7.58 -9.21 -1.04
N VAL A 132 8.91 -9.06 -0.97
CA VAL A 132 9.86 -10.18 -0.75
C VAL A 132 9.68 -10.80 0.64
N PHE A 133 9.04 -10.05 1.54
CA PHE A 133 8.64 -10.47 2.87
C PHE A 133 7.12 -10.69 2.93
N SER A 134 6.59 -11.60 2.11
CA SER A 134 5.24 -12.10 2.33
C SER A 134 5.25 -12.99 3.57
N VAL A 135 4.97 -12.41 4.74
CA VAL A 135 4.38 -13.22 5.81
C VAL A 135 3.01 -13.64 5.28
N PRO A 136 2.72 -14.93 5.11
CA PRO A 136 1.37 -15.36 4.82
C PRO A 136 0.53 -15.05 6.06
N LEU A 137 0.05 -13.79 6.17
CA LEU A 137 -1.15 -13.53 6.94
C LEU A 137 -2.20 -14.40 6.27
N ASN A 138 -2.61 -15.44 6.99
CA ASN A 138 -3.67 -16.35 6.59
C ASN A 138 -4.75 -15.55 5.84
N GLN A 139 -4.84 -15.80 4.53
CA GLN A 139 -6.05 -15.51 3.77
C GLN A 139 -7.13 -16.46 4.30
N ALA A 140 -7.59 -16.20 5.51
CA ALA A 140 -8.69 -16.89 6.17
C ALA A 140 -9.99 -16.38 5.55
N ALA A 141 -10.21 -16.83 4.32
CA ALA A 141 -11.45 -16.97 3.57
C ALA A 141 -11.07 -16.97 2.09
N ARG A 142 -10.54 -18.10 1.60
CA ARG A 142 -10.58 -18.34 0.15
C ARG A 142 -12.05 -18.39 -0.22
N THR A 143 -12.54 -17.36 -0.90
CA THR A 143 -13.85 -17.39 -1.52
C THR A 143 -13.80 -18.47 -2.60
N GLY A 144 -14.53 -19.55 -2.39
CA GLY A 144 -14.51 -20.75 -3.23
C GLY A 144 -15.79 -21.54 -3.02
N LEU A 145 -16.00 -22.58 -3.84
CA LEU A 145 -17.15 -23.48 -3.69
C LEU A 145 -17.16 -24.08 -2.29
N SER A 146 -18.26 -23.89 -1.55
CA SER A 146 -18.47 -24.51 -0.23
C SER A 146 -19.03 -25.92 -0.35
N ASP A 147 -18.78 -26.77 0.66
CA ASP A 147 -19.35 -28.13 0.78
C ASP A 147 -20.87 -28.15 1.04
N ARG A 148 -21.51 -26.98 1.01
CA ARG A 148 -22.95 -26.77 1.14
C ARG A 148 -23.41 -25.69 0.17
N ILE A 149 -24.61 -25.82 -0.38
CA ILE A 149 -25.21 -24.83 -1.27
C ILE A 149 -26.69 -24.63 -0.93
N GLU A 150 -27.10 -23.38 -0.82
CA GLU A 150 -28.51 -23.00 -0.74
C GLU A 150 -28.95 -22.41 -2.09
N PRO A 151 -30.21 -22.62 -2.51
CA PRO A 151 -30.76 -21.94 -3.69
C PRO A 151 -30.54 -20.42 -3.59
N GLY A 152 -29.88 -19.83 -4.59
CA GLY A 152 -29.51 -18.41 -4.63
C GLY A 152 -28.13 -18.06 -4.07
N SER A 153 -27.49 -18.92 -3.27
CA SER A 153 -26.15 -18.65 -2.71
C SER A 153 -25.05 -18.58 -3.78
N ILE A 154 -25.21 -19.28 -4.92
CA ILE A 154 -24.29 -19.23 -6.08
C ILE A 154 -24.14 -17.81 -6.65
N ALA A 155 -25.17 -16.97 -6.58
CA ALA A 155 -25.11 -15.62 -7.12
C ALA A 155 -23.99 -14.78 -6.48
N SER A 156 -23.65 -15.06 -5.22
CA SER A 156 -22.55 -14.39 -4.52
C SER A 156 -21.17 -14.79 -5.06
N LEU A 157 -21.01 -16.01 -5.59
CA LEU A 157 -19.75 -16.49 -6.21
C LEU A 157 -19.51 -15.85 -7.58
N VAL A 158 -20.57 -15.59 -8.35
CA VAL A 158 -20.49 -14.93 -9.67
C VAL A 158 -20.07 -13.47 -9.56
N ALA A 159 -20.34 -12.82 -8.43
CA ALA A 159 -19.97 -11.42 -8.19
C ALA A 159 -18.46 -11.20 -7.96
N ILE A 160 -17.66 -12.27 -7.83
CA ILE A 160 -16.24 -12.21 -7.53
C ILE A 160 -15.43 -12.40 -8.82
N ASP A 161 -14.81 -11.34 -9.31
CA ASP A 161 -13.93 -11.37 -10.49
C ASP A 161 -12.51 -11.85 -10.13
N ALA A 162 -12.41 -13.09 -9.65
CA ALA A 162 -11.14 -13.73 -9.30
C ALA A 162 -10.93 -15.00 -10.14
N PRO A 163 -9.72 -15.25 -10.68
CA PRO A 163 -9.46 -16.43 -11.49
C PRO A 163 -9.53 -17.71 -10.65
N ALA A 164 -10.47 -18.61 -10.99
CA ALA A 164 -10.65 -19.88 -10.30
C ALA A 164 -9.59 -20.93 -10.68
N VAL A 165 -9.33 -21.11 -11.99
CA VAL A 165 -8.35 -22.07 -12.52
C VAL A 165 -7.81 -21.58 -13.87
N ARG A 166 -6.54 -21.92 -14.17
CA ARG A 166 -5.95 -21.75 -15.50
C ARG A 166 -5.66 -23.12 -16.07
N ILE A 167 -6.11 -23.37 -17.30
CA ILE A 167 -6.01 -24.67 -17.95
C ILE A 167 -5.31 -24.47 -19.30
N GLY A 168 -4.26 -25.25 -19.54
CA GLY A 168 -3.61 -25.33 -20.85
C GLY A 168 -4.04 -26.61 -21.55
N PHE A 169 -4.24 -26.53 -22.87
CA PHE A 169 -4.55 -27.68 -23.72
C PHE A 169 -3.29 -28.05 -24.51
N GLU A 170 -2.90 -29.32 -24.48
CA GLU A 170 -1.68 -29.80 -25.15
C GLU A 170 -1.70 -29.56 -26.67
N ALA A 171 -2.88 -29.67 -27.30
CA ALA A 171 -3.07 -29.42 -28.73
C ALA A 171 -3.24 -27.93 -29.08
N GLY A 172 -3.11 -27.00 -28.11
CA GLY A 172 -3.25 -25.56 -28.31
C GLY A 172 -4.68 -25.04 -28.58
N GLN A 173 -5.63 -25.93 -28.92
CA GLN A 173 -7.03 -25.59 -29.15
C GLN A 173 -7.89 -26.04 -27.95
N PRO A 174 -8.71 -25.16 -27.36
CA PRO A 174 -9.68 -25.56 -26.35
C PRO A 174 -10.82 -26.39 -26.98
N PRO A 175 -11.43 -27.35 -26.24
CA PRO A 175 -12.58 -28.12 -26.70
C PRO A 175 -13.78 -27.22 -27.00
N ALA A 176 -14.80 -27.76 -27.66
CA ALA A 176 -16.02 -27.02 -27.98
C ALA A 176 -16.67 -26.48 -26.70
N GLU A 177 -17.33 -25.32 -26.77
CA GLU A 177 -17.98 -24.67 -25.62
C GLU A 177 -18.84 -25.61 -24.75
N PRO A 178 -19.70 -26.51 -25.29
CA PRO A 178 -20.49 -27.43 -24.46
C PRO A 178 -19.66 -28.46 -23.68
N GLU A 179 -18.43 -28.73 -24.10
CA GLU A 179 -17.53 -29.67 -23.43
C GLU A 179 -16.72 -29.01 -22.31
N ARG A 180 -16.81 -27.68 -22.14
CA ARG A 180 -16.09 -26.91 -21.12
C ARG A 180 -16.78 -26.94 -19.75
N TYR A 181 -17.44 -28.05 -19.42
CA TYR A 181 -18.06 -28.25 -18.12
C TYR A 181 -17.07 -28.88 -17.14
N TRP A 182 -16.52 -28.05 -16.25
CA TRP A 182 -15.55 -28.47 -15.24
C TRP A 182 -16.26 -28.93 -13.96
N ARG A 183 -16.40 -30.24 -13.79
CA ARG A 183 -17.01 -30.82 -12.58
C ARG A 183 -16.02 -30.77 -11.40
N VAL A 184 -16.25 -29.87 -10.45
CA VAL A 184 -15.36 -29.67 -9.28
C VAL A 184 -15.89 -30.36 -8.02
N LEU A 185 -17.18 -30.23 -7.73
CA LEU A 185 -17.82 -30.73 -6.52
C LEU A 185 -19.16 -31.36 -6.85
N VAL A 186 -19.50 -32.47 -6.17
CA VAL A 186 -20.81 -33.11 -6.25
C VAL A 186 -21.44 -33.06 -4.86
N LEU A 187 -22.61 -32.41 -4.77
CA LEU A 187 -23.43 -32.36 -3.56
C LEU A 187 -24.57 -33.36 -3.75
N ASN A 188 -24.50 -34.48 -3.08
CA ASN A 188 -25.37 -35.64 -3.27
C ASN A 188 -26.46 -35.77 -2.19
N ARG A 189 -26.38 -34.98 -1.11
CA ARG A 189 -27.37 -34.99 -0.03
C ARG A 189 -28.22 -33.74 -0.07
N PHE A 190 -29.55 -33.89 -0.09
CA PHE A 190 -30.50 -32.79 -0.02
C PHE A 190 -31.38 -32.92 1.24
N ASP A 191 -31.43 -31.87 2.06
CA ASP A 191 -32.19 -31.87 3.32
C ASP A 191 -33.56 -31.15 3.23
N GLY A 192 -33.98 -30.79 2.02
CA GLY A 192 -35.20 -30.01 1.76
C GLY A 192 -34.96 -28.51 1.61
N ARG A 193 -33.79 -27.99 2.00
CA ARG A 193 -33.44 -26.56 1.87
C ARG A 193 -32.07 -26.32 1.26
N ARG A 194 -31.10 -27.17 1.54
CA ARG A 194 -29.71 -27.06 1.08
C ARG A 194 -29.20 -28.40 0.56
N TRP A 195 -28.24 -28.33 -0.36
CA TRP A 195 -27.45 -29.49 -0.75
C TRP A 195 -26.14 -29.49 0.01
N GLU A 196 -25.72 -30.65 0.47
CA GLU A 196 -24.47 -30.87 1.19
C GLU A 196 -23.70 -32.03 0.57
N ARG A 197 -22.38 -32.00 0.75
CA ARG A 197 -21.51 -33.11 0.40
C ARG A 197 -21.66 -34.21 1.43
N ASP A 198 -21.88 -35.46 0.99
CA ASP A 198 -21.77 -36.60 1.89
C ASP A 198 -20.30 -36.82 2.27
N ALA A 199 -20.04 -37.26 3.50
CA ALA A 199 -18.67 -37.57 3.92
C ALA A 199 -18.06 -38.60 2.96
N PRO A 200 -16.77 -38.50 2.58
CA PRO A 200 -16.18 -39.43 1.65
C PRO A 200 -16.30 -40.86 2.19
N ASP A 201 -16.84 -41.77 1.39
CA ASP A 201 -16.69 -43.21 1.62
C ASP A 201 -15.19 -43.53 1.69
N PRO A 202 -14.75 -44.42 2.61
CA PRO A 202 -13.35 -44.80 2.70
C PRO A 202 -12.88 -45.39 1.36
N PRO A 203 -11.63 -45.12 0.94
CA PRO A 203 -11.13 -45.56 -0.35
C PRO A 203 -11.08 -47.09 -0.39
N PHE A 204 -11.69 -47.68 -1.41
CA PHE A 204 -11.29 -48.99 -1.92
C PHE A 204 -10.05 -48.81 -2.81
#